data_AF-A0A4R6YJ55-F1
#
_entry.id   AF-A0A4R6YJ55-F1
#
_cell.length_a   1.000
_cell.length_b   1.000
_cell.length_c   1.000
_cell.angle_alpha   90.00
_cell.angle_beta   90.00
_cell.angle_gamma   90.00
#
_symmetry.space_group_name_H-M   'P 1'
#
loop_
_entity.id
_entity.type
_entity.pdbx_description
1 polymer ?
#
loop_
_entity_poly.entity_id
_entity_poly.type
_entity_poly.pdbx_seq_one_letter_code
_entity_poly.pdbx_strand_id
1 'polypeptide(L)'
;MTRHGSFYPLRRDVASAEPVMFAYVLDSPAQREALQEEMLDRIAAIQGLSETVALAQLEAPDARSHGAILDALAILSRDVRGLMEASFHQGP
;
A
#
# COMPACT_ATOMS: atom_id res chain seq x y z
N MET A 1 -15.90 -20.95 17.18
CA MET A 1 -14.94 -21.49 16.19
C MET A 1 -13.54 -21.07 16.61
N THR A 2 -12.79 -21.98 17.21
CA THR A 2 -11.42 -21.74 17.70
C THR A 2 -10.46 -21.69 16.52
N ARG A 3 -9.80 -20.54 16.31
CA ARG A 3 -8.73 -20.39 15.31
C ARG A 3 -7.47 -21.08 15.86
N HIS A 4 -7.17 -22.29 15.38
CA HIS A 4 -5.92 -22.96 15.68
C HIS A 4 -4.79 -22.36 14.84
N GLY A 5 -4.18 -21.29 15.35
CA GLY A 5 -2.85 -20.89 14.91
C GLY A 5 -1.84 -21.83 15.56
N SER A 6 -1.30 -22.78 14.79
CA SER A 6 -0.23 -23.65 15.23
C SER A 6 1.08 -22.85 15.23
N PHE A 7 1.48 -22.32 16.38
CA PHE A 7 2.87 -21.91 16.61
C PHE A 7 3.64 -23.19 17.00
N TYR A 8 4.30 -23.82 16.03
CA TYR A 8 5.40 -24.74 16.34
C TYR A 8 6.67 -23.91 16.39
N PRO A 9 7.22 -23.59 17.58
CA PRO A 9 8.61 -23.19 17.63
C PRO A 9 9.43 -24.40 17.17
N LEU A 10 10.02 -24.34 15.96
CA LEU A 10 11.07 -25.27 15.59
C LEU A 10 12.13 -25.17 16.69
N ARG A 11 12.32 -26.27 17.44
CA ARG A 11 13.39 -26.36 18.44
C ARG A 11 14.70 -26.00 17.75
N ARG A 12 15.31 -24.90 18.19
CA ARG A 12 16.63 -24.48 17.74
C ARG A 12 17.66 -25.38 18.44
N ASP A 13 18.21 -26.35 17.72
CA ASP A 13 19.38 -27.11 18.19
C ASP A 13 20.71 -26.39 17.86
N VAL A 14 20.68 -25.09 17.53
CA VAL A 14 21.89 -24.30 17.20
C VAL A 14 21.94 -23.03 18.04
N ALA A 15 22.85 -23.00 19.01
CA ALA A 15 23.00 -21.92 19.98
C ALA A 15 23.49 -20.58 19.37
N SER A 16 23.94 -20.58 18.12
CA SER A 16 24.56 -19.43 17.44
C SER A 16 23.66 -18.69 16.46
N ALA A 17 22.37 -19.05 16.33
CA ALA A 17 21.49 -18.42 15.35
C ALA A 17 20.83 -17.13 15.89
N GLU A 18 20.98 -16.02 15.16
CA GLU A 18 20.29 -14.76 15.50
C GLU A 18 18.76 -14.93 15.49
N PRO A 19 18.00 -14.24 16.37
CA PRO A 19 16.54 -14.28 16.36
C PRO A 19 16.02 -13.76 15.02
N VAL A 20 15.24 -14.57 14.30
CA VAL A 20 14.59 -14.13 13.07
C VAL A 20 13.14 -13.80 13.42
N MET A 21 12.72 -12.56 13.19
CA MET A 21 11.33 -12.17 13.33
C MET A 21 10.56 -12.71 12.12
N PHE A 22 9.69 -13.69 12.36
CA PHE A 22 8.72 -14.12 11.35
C PHE A 22 7.45 -13.28 11.52
N ALA A 23 7.17 -12.41 10.57
CA ALA A 23 5.90 -11.68 10.52
C ALA A 23 4.79 -12.66 10.14
N TYR A 24 3.85 -12.88 11.06
CA TYR A 24 2.64 -13.66 10.77
C TYR A 24 1.70 -12.79 9.94
N VAL A 25 1.73 -12.99 8.62
CA VAL A 25 0.80 -12.36 7.69
C VAL A 25 -0.34 -13.34 7.45
N LEU A 26 -1.48 -13.08 8.07
CA LEU A 26 -2.74 -13.70 7.65
C LEU A 26 -3.27 -12.98 6.42
N ASP A 27 -3.79 -13.73 5.46
CA ASP A 27 -4.72 -13.20 4.45
C ASP A 27 -6.14 -13.38 5.00
N SER A 28 -6.66 -12.35 5.69
CA SER A 28 -8.04 -12.36 6.19
C SER A 28 -8.97 -11.49 5.31
N PRO A 29 -10.28 -11.79 5.27
CA PRO A 29 -11.25 -10.93 4.59
C PRO A 29 -11.15 -9.46 5.01
N ALA A 30 -11.01 -9.19 6.31
CA ALA A 30 -10.88 -7.82 6.84
C ALA A 30 -9.62 -7.10 6.36
N GLN A 31 -8.50 -7.81 6.17
CA GLN A 31 -7.27 -7.23 5.62
C GLN A 31 -7.41 -6.94 4.12
N ARG A 32 -8.13 -7.78 3.37
CA ARG A 32 -8.43 -7.54 1.95
C ARG A 32 -9.37 -6.36 1.77
N GLU A 33 -10.39 -6.24 2.62
CA GLU A 33 -11.29 -5.09 2.65
C GLU A 33 -10.52 -3.80 2.97
N ALA A 34 -9.70 -3.80 4.03
CA ALA A 34 -8.88 -2.64 4.37
C ALA A 34 -7.89 -2.26 3.24
N LEU A 35 -7.30 -3.24 2.56
CA LEU A 35 -6.44 -3.00 1.40
C LEU A 35 -7.22 -2.37 0.24
N GLN A 36 -8.46 -2.81 0.03
CA GLN A 36 -9.34 -2.28 -1.01
C GLN A 36 -9.80 -0.85 -0.70
N GLU A 37 -10.15 -0.56 0.55
CA GLU A 37 -10.47 0.79 1.02
C GLU A 37 -9.28 1.75 0.82
N GLU A 38 -8.08 1.34 1.23
CA GLU A 38 -6.86 2.14 1.05
C GLU A 38 -6.57 2.45 -0.43
N MET A 39 -6.82 1.47 -1.33
CA MET A 39 -6.70 1.70 -2.78
C MET A 39 -7.71 2.76 -3.27
N LEU A 40 -8.96 2.69 -2.80
CA LEU A 40 -10.00 3.65 -3.18
C LEU A 40 -9.68 5.07 -2.70
N ASP A 41 -9.21 5.21 -1.45
CA ASP A 41 -8.83 6.50 -0.89
C ASP A 41 -7.67 7.15 -1.67
N ARG A 42 -6.68 6.35 -2.06
CA ARG A 42 -5.55 6.84 -2.88
C ARG A 42 -5.98 7.22 -4.29
N ILE A 43 -6.90 6.47 -4.89
CA ILE A 43 -7.48 6.83 -6.20
C ILE A 43 -8.25 8.15 -6.09
N ALA A 44 -9.06 8.34 -5.04
CA ALA A 44 -9.79 9.58 -4.81
C ALA A 44 -8.84 10.77 -4.61
N ALA A 45 -7.74 10.58 -3.88
CA ALA A 45 -6.70 11.60 -3.72
C ALA A 45 -6.03 11.97 -5.06
N ILE A 46 -5.72 10.98 -5.91
CA ILE A 46 -5.19 11.21 -7.26
C ILE A 46 -6.18 12.04 -8.10
N GLN A 47 -7.47 11.72 -8.03
CA GLN A 47 -8.50 12.46 -8.76
C GLN A 47 -8.56 13.92 -8.32
N GLY A 48 -8.64 14.18 -7.01
CA GLY A 48 -8.69 15.55 -6.48
C GLY A 48 -7.43 16.37 -6.81
N LEU A 49 -6.24 15.76 -6.74
CA LEU A 49 -5.00 16.42 -7.13
C LEU A 49 -4.93 16.69 -8.64
N SER A 50 -5.44 15.77 -9.47
CA SER A 50 -5.49 15.95 -10.93
C SER A 50 -6.43 17.08 -11.32
N GLU A 51 -7.60 17.19 -10.68
CA GLU A 51 -8.53 18.30 -10.87
C GLU A 51 -7.90 19.63 -10.45
N THR A 52 -7.18 19.64 -9.31
CA THR A 52 -6.46 20.83 -8.82
C THR A 52 -5.41 21.30 -9.84
N VAL A 53 -4.62 20.40 -10.42
CA VAL A 53 -3.66 20.76 -11.49
C VAL A 53 -4.37 21.29 -12.72
N ALA A 54 -5.44 20.64 -13.15
CA ALA A 54 -6.19 21.06 -14.34
C ALA A 54 -6.77 22.47 -14.19
N LEU A 55 -7.34 22.79 -13.02
CA LEU A 55 -7.88 24.11 -12.71
C LEU A 55 -6.76 25.17 -12.57
N ALA A 56 -5.69 24.86 -11.86
CA ALA A 56 -4.60 25.80 -11.64
C ALA A 56 -3.87 26.18 -12.95
N GLN A 57 -3.73 25.24 -13.90
CA GLN A 57 -3.21 25.52 -15.24
C GLN A 57 -4.14 26.43 -16.07
N LEU A 58 -5.45 26.39 -15.80
CA LEU A 58 -6.46 27.24 -16.43
C LEU A 58 -6.40 28.68 -15.90
N GLU A 59 -6.09 28.87 -14.62
CA GLU A 59 -6.09 30.17 -13.94
C GLU A 59 -4.73 30.89 -13.95
N ALA A 60 -3.61 30.17 -14.01
CA ALA A 60 -2.27 30.76 -13.97
C ALA A 60 -1.29 30.02 -14.92
N PRO A 61 -0.91 30.61 -16.07
CA PRO A 61 -0.02 29.97 -17.05
C PRO A 61 1.46 29.93 -16.63
N ASP A 62 1.84 30.56 -15.51
CA ASP A 62 3.24 30.58 -15.05
C ASP A 62 3.53 29.32 -14.20
N ALA A 63 4.22 28.35 -14.80
CA ALA A 63 4.33 26.94 -14.39
C ALA A 63 5.13 26.66 -13.10
N ARG A 64 5.39 27.65 -12.25
CA ARG A 64 6.54 27.59 -11.33
C ARG A 64 6.35 26.87 -9.98
N SER A 65 5.20 26.26 -9.68
CA SER A 65 5.01 25.59 -8.38
C SER A 65 4.24 24.27 -8.35
N HIS A 66 3.81 23.71 -9.49
CA HIS A 66 3.06 22.45 -9.51
C HIS A 66 3.91 21.19 -9.26
N GLY A 67 5.24 21.32 -9.14
CA GLY A 67 6.17 20.19 -8.97
C GLY A 67 5.78 19.27 -7.80
N ALA A 68 5.46 19.84 -6.63
CA ALA A 68 5.06 19.05 -5.47
C ALA A 68 3.74 18.27 -5.70
N ILE A 69 2.81 18.83 -6.48
CA ILE A 69 1.54 18.16 -6.80
C ILE A 69 1.80 17.03 -7.80
N LEU A 70 2.65 17.25 -8.80
CA LEU A 70 3.06 16.21 -9.75
C LEU A 70 3.83 15.07 -9.06
N ASP A 71 4.69 15.39 -8.10
CA ASP A 71 5.40 14.41 -7.28
C ASP A 71 4.42 13.59 -6.43
N ALA A 72 3.43 14.25 -5.80
CA ALA A 72 2.38 13.57 -5.04
C ALA A 72 1.55 12.63 -5.94
N LEU A 73 1.19 13.07 -7.15
CA LEU A 73 0.51 12.22 -8.13
C LEU A 73 1.35 11.00 -8.52
N ALA A 74 2.66 11.17 -8.72
CA ALA A 74 3.56 10.07 -9.07
C ALA A 74 3.70 9.04 -7.93
N ILE A 75 3.83 9.51 -6.69
CA ILE A 75 3.90 8.65 -5.49
C ILE A 75 2.59 7.88 -5.34
N LEU A 76 1.44 8.56 -5.35
CA LEU A 76 0.15 7.91 -5.16
C LEU A 76 -0.15 6.91 -6.27
N SER A 77 0.19 7.23 -7.53
CA SER A 77 0.01 6.31 -8.66
C SER A 77 0.87 5.06 -8.52
N ARG A 78 2.12 5.20 -8.05
CA ARG A 78 3.00 4.07 -7.76
C ARG A 78 2.45 3.22 -6.61
N ASP A 79 1.94 3.85 -5.58
CA ASP A 79 1.40 3.16 -4.40
C ASP A 79 0.15 2.36 -4.76
N VAL A 80 -0.81 2.95 -5.49
CA VAL A 80 -2.01 2.24 -5.98
C VAL A 80 -1.60 1.02 -6.81
N ARG A 81 -0.65 1.18 -7.73
CA ARG A 81 -0.14 0.06 -8.52
C ARG A 81 0.45 -1.04 -7.62
N GLY A 82 1.25 -0.67 -6.63
CA GLY A 82 1.83 -1.62 -5.69
C GLY A 82 0.77 -2.38 -4.87
N LEU A 83 -0.27 -1.68 -4.42
CA LEU A 83 -1.39 -2.29 -3.68
C LEU A 83 -2.21 -3.24 -4.59
N MET A 84 -2.42 -2.87 -5.86
CA MET A 84 -3.05 -3.75 -6.84
C MET A 84 -2.22 -5.00 -7.08
N GLU A 85 -0.92 -4.86 -7.34
CA GLU A 85 -0.01 -5.99 -7.55
C GLU A 85 0.03 -6.93 -6.34
N ALA A 86 0.05 -6.38 -5.12
CA ALA A 86 -0.03 -7.16 -3.88
C ALA A 86 -1.37 -7.91 -3.73
N SER A 87 -2.46 -7.33 -4.22
CA SER A 87 -3.80 -7.96 -4.20
C SER A 87 -3.91 -9.17 -5.14
N PHE A 88 -3.13 -9.19 -6.24
CA PHE A 88 -3.15 -10.28 -7.23
C PHE A 88 -2.19 -11.43 -6.90
N HIS A 89 -1.20 -11.23 -6.04
CA HIS A 89 -0.33 -12.30 -5.55
C HIS A 89 -1.00 -13.01 -4.37
N GLN A 90 -2.06 -13.78 -4.65
CA GLN A 90 -2.46 -14.83 -3.73
C GLN A 90 -1.32 -15.85 -3.71
N GLY A 91 -0.75 -16.11 -2.53
CA GLY A 91 0.34 -17.07 -2.36
C GLY A 91 -0.03 -18.48 -2.87
N PRO A 92 0.97 -19.35 -3.08
CA PRO A 92 0.75 -20.73 -3.52
C PRO A 92 -0.14 -21.54 -2.58
#